data_AF-A0A6J0JEJ1-F1
#
_entry.id   AF-A0A6J0JEJ1-F1
#
_cell.length_a   1.000
_cell.length_b   1.000
_cell.length_c   1.000
_cell.angle_alpha   90.00
_cell.angle_beta   90.00
_cell.angle_gamma   90.00
#
_symmetry.space_group_name_H-M   'P 1'
#
loop_
_entity.id
_entity.type
_entity.pdbx_description
1 polymer ?
#
loop_
_entity_poly.entity_id
_entity_poly.type
_entity_poly.pdbx_seq_one_letter_code
_entity_poly.pdbx_strand_id
1 'polypeptide(L)'
;MDQSKLKRCSASSSSHAEAAADATDSLQKAERELDDLETEVDSRKRQKQEEEETAEKKKRCCFGTKDAKGNDERTIFVTGFDNSGSRDEIRSALAKHFSSCGVLTRVFVHIECKTGVSRGYAFINLKQRGGGEELEAALTLNGSDLGGRKLLVTMAKSRDEYYGHFNYTGCEICRAMFAAGRLKMYRWNLRTGGGKFIRHSPEFREKMRLHRKETMEKLKTKDG
;
A
#
# COMPACT_ATOMS: atom_id res chain seq x y z
N MET A 1 -77.30 -71.29 6.49
CA MET A 1 -77.69 -70.00 5.89
C MET A 1 -78.12 -69.12 7.06
N ASP A 2 -77.59 -67.94 7.34
CA ASP A 2 -76.64 -67.06 6.67
C ASP A 2 -76.06 -66.09 7.73
N GLN A 3 -74.89 -65.53 7.43
CA GLN A 3 -74.04 -64.68 8.24
C GLN A 3 -74.56 -63.23 8.27
N SER A 4 -74.31 -62.48 9.35
CA SER A 4 -74.01 -61.04 9.22
C SER A 4 -73.17 -60.53 10.38
N LYS A 5 -71.86 -60.43 10.11
CA LYS A 5 -70.88 -59.61 10.83
C LYS A 5 -71.29 -58.14 10.73
N LEU A 6 -71.28 -57.39 11.83
CA LEU A 6 -71.08 -55.95 11.78
C LEU A 6 -69.85 -55.54 12.60
N LYS A 7 -68.96 -54.88 11.87
CA LYS A 7 -67.59 -54.47 12.18
C LYS A 7 -67.56 -53.38 13.25
N ARG A 8 -66.57 -53.46 14.14
CA ARG A 8 -65.99 -52.32 14.86
C ARG A 8 -65.36 -51.37 13.85
N CYS A 9 -65.80 -50.12 13.84
CA CYS A 9 -65.11 -49.05 13.11
C CYS A 9 -63.99 -48.50 14.00
N SER A 10 -62.74 -48.79 13.63
CA SER A 10 -61.58 -48.03 14.09
C SER A 10 -61.62 -46.66 13.42
N ALA A 11 -61.71 -45.59 14.21
CA ALA A 11 -61.58 -44.24 13.71
C ALA A 11 -60.11 -43.97 13.35
N SER A 12 -59.80 -44.02 12.05
CA SER A 12 -58.55 -43.50 11.51
C SER A 12 -58.57 -41.97 11.61
N SER A 13 -57.90 -41.42 12.60
CA SER A 13 -57.55 -40.01 12.68
C SER A 13 -56.14 -39.84 12.14
N SER A 14 -56.00 -39.54 10.83
CA SER A 14 -54.67 -39.25 10.27
C SER A 14 -54.65 -38.19 9.17
N SER A 15 -55.77 -37.63 8.72
CA SER A 15 -55.79 -36.76 7.53
C SER A 15 -55.84 -35.24 7.80
N HIS A 16 -55.81 -34.78 9.05
CA HIS A 16 -55.79 -33.35 9.37
C HIS A 16 -54.46 -32.80 9.91
N ALA A 17 -53.48 -33.67 10.21
CA ALA A 17 -52.17 -33.25 10.70
C ALA A 17 -51.19 -32.90 9.56
N GLU A 18 -51.38 -33.46 8.36
CA GLU A 18 -50.40 -33.35 7.25
C GLU A 18 -50.51 -32.02 6.48
N ALA A 19 -51.71 -31.42 6.36
CA ALA A 19 -51.89 -30.14 5.67
C ALA A 19 -51.43 -28.91 6.49
N ALA A 20 -51.40 -29.02 7.83
CA ALA A 20 -50.86 -27.98 8.70
C ALA A 20 -49.31 -28.00 8.74
N ALA A 21 -48.69 -29.17 8.54
CA ALA A 21 -47.25 -29.33 8.52
C ALA A 21 -46.59 -28.73 7.25
N ASP A 22 -47.25 -28.86 6.09
CA ASP A 22 -46.78 -28.36 4.78
C ASP A 22 -46.69 -26.81 4.71
N ALA A 23 -47.68 -26.14 5.30
CA ALA A 23 -47.70 -24.67 5.40
C ALA A 23 -46.61 -24.14 6.37
N THR A 24 -46.29 -24.88 7.43
CA THR A 24 -45.23 -24.48 8.38
C THR A 24 -43.82 -24.71 7.84
N ASP A 25 -43.60 -25.74 7.02
CA ASP A 25 -42.30 -26.00 6.37
C ASP A 25 -41.94 -24.91 5.36
N SER A 26 -42.92 -24.47 4.57
CA SER A 26 -42.76 -23.38 3.61
C SER A 26 -42.39 -22.04 4.28
N LEU A 27 -43.00 -21.74 5.44
CA LEU A 27 -42.67 -20.55 6.22
C LEU A 27 -41.28 -20.64 6.86
N GLN A 28 -40.91 -21.79 7.43
CA GLN A 28 -39.57 -22.01 7.98
C GLN A 28 -38.48 -21.94 6.91
N LYS A 29 -38.76 -22.41 5.70
CA LYS A 29 -37.86 -22.28 4.56
C LYS A 29 -37.67 -20.81 4.17
N ALA A 30 -38.75 -20.04 4.09
CA ALA A 30 -38.68 -18.60 3.80
C ALA A 30 -37.94 -17.81 4.89
N GLU A 31 -38.11 -18.15 6.17
CA GLU A 31 -37.38 -17.55 7.28
C GLU A 31 -35.87 -17.84 7.20
N ARG A 32 -35.47 -19.07 6.85
CA ARG A 32 -34.06 -19.43 6.62
C ARG A 32 -33.47 -18.69 5.42
N GLU A 33 -34.23 -18.56 4.33
CA GLU A 33 -33.79 -17.80 3.15
C GLU A 33 -33.61 -16.30 3.46
N LEU A 34 -34.45 -15.73 4.33
CA LEU A 34 -34.30 -14.36 4.83
C LEU A 34 -33.06 -14.19 5.71
N ASP A 35 -32.82 -15.12 6.64
CA ASP A 35 -31.64 -15.12 7.51
C ASP A 35 -30.33 -15.25 6.70
N ASP A 36 -30.31 -16.14 5.68
CA ASP A 36 -29.18 -16.28 4.76
C ASP A 36 -28.89 -14.98 3.99
N LEU A 37 -29.94 -14.27 3.54
CA LEU A 37 -29.82 -12.99 2.84
C LEU A 37 -29.32 -11.86 3.77
N GLU A 38 -29.81 -11.80 5.01
CA GLU A 38 -29.35 -10.82 6.01
C GLU A 38 -27.86 -11.05 6.33
N THR A 39 -27.45 -12.32 6.47
CA THR A 39 -26.06 -12.70 6.75
C THR A 39 -25.10 -12.29 5.63
N GLU A 40 -25.50 -12.45 4.37
CA GLU A 40 -24.72 -12.02 3.20
C GLU A 40 -24.61 -10.49 3.11
N VAL A 41 -25.70 -9.77 3.40
CA VAL A 41 -25.71 -8.30 3.44
C VAL A 41 -24.79 -7.77 4.53
N ASP A 42 -24.83 -8.35 5.72
CA ASP A 42 -23.96 -7.94 6.83
C ASP A 42 -22.49 -8.28 6.57
N SER A 43 -22.22 -9.40 5.92
CA SER A 43 -20.87 -9.75 5.46
C SER A 43 -20.30 -8.70 4.50
N ARG A 44 -21.10 -8.23 3.52
CA ARG A 44 -20.69 -7.16 2.59
C ARG A 44 -20.50 -5.81 3.27
N LYS A 45 -21.34 -5.47 4.25
CA LYS A 45 -21.17 -4.23 5.05
C LYS A 45 -19.85 -4.25 5.82
N ARG A 46 -19.49 -5.36 6.46
CA ARG A 46 -18.22 -5.52 7.19
C ARG A 46 -17.02 -5.37 6.26
N GLN A 47 -17.04 -6.03 5.09
CA GLN A 47 -15.97 -5.91 4.09
C GLN A 47 -15.79 -4.46 3.63
N LYS A 48 -16.88 -3.74 3.34
CA LYS A 48 -16.82 -2.34 2.93
C LYS A 48 -16.25 -1.44 4.03
N GLN A 49 -16.65 -1.65 5.28
CA GLN A 49 -16.12 -0.89 6.42
C GLN A 49 -14.62 -1.14 6.62
N GLU A 50 -14.16 -2.38 6.53
CA GLU A 50 -12.73 -2.71 6.62
C GLU A 50 -11.93 -2.08 5.46
N GLU A 51 -12.49 -2.06 4.24
CA GLU A 51 -11.85 -1.43 3.08
C GLU A 51 -11.75 0.10 3.25
N GLU A 52 -12.80 0.75 3.74
CA GLU A 52 -12.79 2.19 4.04
C GLU A 52 -11.83 2.54 5.17
N GLU A 53 -11.81 1.76 6.26
CA GLU A 53 -10.88 1.97 7.38
C GLU A 53 -9.42 1.78 6.94
N THR A 54 -9.14 0.76 6.13
CA THR A 54 -7.79 0.54 5.58
C THR A 54 -7.38 1.63 4.59
N ALA A 55 -8.32 2.17 3.80
CA ALA A 55 -8.08 3.31 2.93
C ALA A 55 -7.79 4.58 3.73
N GLU A 56 -8.50 4.83 4.82
CA GLU A 56 -8.28 5.98 5.70
C GLU A 56 -6.93 5.86 6.44
N LYS A 57 -6.59 4.68 6.96
CA LYS A 57 -5.26 4.40 7.52
C LYS A 57 -4.14 4.67 6.52
N LYS A 58 -4.33 4.26 5.25
CA LYS A 58 -3.38 4.57 4.16
C LYS A 58 -3.29 6.06 3.88
N LYS A 59 -4.43 6.78 3.84
CA LYS A 59 -4.44 8.24 3.63
C LYS A 59 -3.70 8.98 4.74
N ARG A 60 -3.85 8.57 6.00
CA ARG A 60 -3.15 9.17 7.15
C ARG A 60 -1.65 8.83 7.18
N CYS A 61 -1.26 7.68 6.63
CA CYS A 61 0.14 7.30 6.53
C CYS A 61 0.90 8.23 5.57
N CYS A 62 2.07 8.71 6.00
CA CYS A 62 3.01 9.46 5.16
C CYS A 62 3.34 8.68 3.87
N PHE A 63 3.66 7.39 4.01
CA PHE A 63 4.03 6.54 2.87
C PHE A 63 2.86 5.77 2.23
N GLY A 64 1.62 6.02 2.66
CA GLY A 64 0.44 5.36 2.10
C GLY A 64 -0.04 5.99 0.79
N THR A 65 0.56 7.09 0.36
CA THR A 65 0.25 7.78 -0.90
C THR A 65 1.08 7.22 -2.06
N LYS A 66 0.58 7.37 -3.29
CA LYS A 66 1.33 7.02 -4.51
C LYS A 66 2.64 7.83 -4.64
N ASP A 67 2.63 9.06 -4.15
CA ASP A 67 3.79 9.95 -4.18
C ASP A 67 4.84 9.57 -3.14
N ALA A 68 4.60 8.58 -2.27
CA ALA A 68 5.62 8.12 -1.31
C ALA A 68 6.86 7.48 -1.97
N LYS A 69 6.71 6.98 -3.20
CA LYS A 69 7.77 6.30 -3.96
C LYS A 69 8.13 7.13 -5.20
N GLY A 70 9.31 6.88 -5.76
CA GLY A 70 9.73 7.48 -7.04
C GLY A 70 10.73 8.62 -6.91
N ASN A 71 11.48 8.70 -5.82
CA ASN A 71 12.70 9.51 -5.81
C ASN A 71 13.68 8.98 -6.87
N ASP A 72 14.28 9.90 -7.62
CA ASP A 72 15.25 9.67 -8.69
C ASP A 72 16.40 10.69 -8.59
N GLU A 73 17.27 10.69 -9.59
CA GLU A 73 18.48 11.52 -9.59
C GLU A 73 18.22 13.02 -9.76
N ARG A 74 17.03 13.38 -10.25
CA ARG A 74 16.60 14.75 -10.55
C ARG A 74 15.57 15.25 -9.55
N THR A 75 15.32 14.48 -8.49
CA THR A 75 14.38 14.86 -7.46
C THR A 75 14.88 16.09 -6.72
N ILE A 76 13.99 17.05 -6.57
CA ILE A 76 14.23 18.32 -5.90
C ILE A 76 13.76 18.22 -4.47
N PHE A 77 14.56 18.71 -3.53
CA PHE A 77 14.20 18.88 -2.14
C PHE A 77 13.79 20.32 -1.89
N VAL A 78 12.64 20.50 -1.23
CA VAL A 78 12.09 21.80 -0.90
C VAL A 78 11.83 21.85 0.60
N THR A 79 12.28 22.91 1.26
CA THR A 79 11.95 23.23 2.66
C THR A 79 11.73 24.73 2.81
N GLY A 80 11.36 25.19 4.01
CA GLY A 80 11.11 26.60 4.31
C GLY A 80 9.68 27.10 4.03
N PHE A 81 8.79 26.25 3.51
CA PHE A 81 7.36 26.57 3.35
C PHE A 81 6.62 26.56 4.70
N ASP A 82 5.39 27.10 4.73
CA ASP A 82 4.54 26.99 5.92
C ASP A 82 4.06 25.56 6.15
N ASN A 83 4.36 25.00 7.32
CA ASN A 83 4.11 23.62 7.68
C ASN A 83 2.86 23.45 8.58
N SER A 84 2.11 24.53 8.82
CA SER A 84 0.89 24.51 9.64
C SER A 84 -0.33 23.95 8.89
N GLY A 85 -0.32 24.03 7.56
CA GLY A 85 -1.37 23.49 6.70
C GLY A 85 -1.42 21.96 6.66
N SER A 86 -2.55 21.43 6.19
CA SER A 86 -2.68 20.01 5.91
C SER A 86 -1.74 19.55 4.79
N ARG A 87 -1.47 18.24 4.74
CA ARG A 87 -0.61 17.65 3.69
C ARG A 87 -1.05 18.05 2.28
N ASP A 88 -2.35 18.07 2.03
CA ASP A 88 -2.91 18.29 0.70
C ASP A 88 -2.92 19.78 0.32
N GLU A 89 -3.09 20.67 1.29
CA GLU A 89 -2.91 22.12 1.10
C GLU A 89 -1.46 22.46 0.78
N ILE A 90 -0.50 21.95 1.56
CA ILE A 90 0.93 22.15 1.32
C ILE A 90 1.32 21.59 -0.05
N ARG A 91 0.86 20.38 -0.38
CA ARG A 91 1.11 19.75 -1.69
C ARG A 91 0.57 20.64 -2.82
N SER A 92 -0.65 21.17 -2.67
CA SER A 92 -1.28 22.02 -3.69
C SER A 92 -0.57 23.36 -3.84
N ALA A 93 -0.12 23.97 -2.74
CA ALA A 93 0.66 25.20 -2.76
C ALA A 93 2.00 25.00 -3.49
N LEU A 94 2.73 23.94 -3.15
CA LEU A 94 3.98 23.60 -3.84
C LEU A 94 3.74 23.27 -5.32
N ALA A 95 2.71 22.49 -5.64
CA ALA A 95 2.39 22.17 -7.03
C ALA A 95 2.08 23.42 -7.88
N LYS A 96 1.34 24.38 -7.31
CA LYS A 96 1.07 25.67 -7.97
C LYS A 96 2.36 26.47 -8.16
N HIS A 97 3.20 26.55 -7.12
CA HIS A 97 4.45 27.33 -7.16
C HIS A 97 5.44 26.82 -8.20
N PHE A 98 5.58 25.50 -8.33
CA PHE A 98 6.51 24.87 -9.26
C PHE A 98 5.89 24.59 -10.64
N SER A 99 4.64 24.97 -10.87
CA SER A 99 3.93 24.69 -12.14
C SER A 99 4.55 25.41 -13.35
N SER A 100 5.19 26.57 -13.13
CA SER A 100 5.88 27.32 -14.17
C SER A 100 7.21 26.70 -14.60
N CYS A 101 7.82 25.86 -13.75
CA CYS A 101 9.10 25.21 -14.05
C CYS A 101 8.94 24.02 -15.00
N GLY A 102 7.75 23.42 -15.06
CA GLY A 102 7.47 22.28 -15.92
C GLY A 102 6.31 21.41 -15.41
N VAL A 103 6.11 20.27 -16.07
CA VAL A 103 5.05 19.33 -15.70
C VAL A 103 5.49 18.54 -14.47
N LEU A 104 4.86 18.79 -13.33
CA LEU A 104 5.08 18.00 -12.11
C LEU A 104 4.55 16.57 -12.29
N THR A 105 5.41 15.58 -12.05
CA THR A 105 5.00 14.15 -12.02
C THR A 105 4.70 13.70 -10.60
N ARG A 106 5.33 14.32 -9.60
CA ARG A 106 5.24 13.92 -8.21
C ARG A 106 5.50 15.09 -7.27
N VAL A 107 4.67 15.19 -6.23
CA VAL A 107 4.88 16.09 -5.09
C VAL A 107 4.62 15.29 -3.83
N PHE A 108 5.68 15.04 -3.07
CA PHE A 108 5.63 14.24 -1.85
C PHE A 108 5.96 15.11 -0.64
N VAL A 109 4.94 15.44 0.15
CA VAL A 109 5.10 16.17 1.41
C VAL A 109 5.29 15.17 2.55
N HIS A 110 6.41 15.28 3.26
CA HIS A 110 6.72 14.36 4.33
C HIS A 110 6.05 14.81 5.64
N ILE A 111 5.20 13.95 6.20
CA ILE A 111 4.42 14.24 7.41
C ILE A 111 4.72 13.24 8.52
N GLU A 112 4.53 13.63 9.78
CA GLU A 112 4.48 12.69 10.90
C GLU A 112 3.10 12.02 10.94
N CYS A 113 3.05 10.68 10.93
CA CYS A 113 1.78 9.95 10.74
C CYS A 113 0.82 10.11 11.91
N LYS A 114 1.35 10.28 13.13
CA LYS A 114 0.53 10.36 14.35
C LYS A 114 -0.20 11.70 14.46
N THR A 115 0.50 12.79 14.16
CA THR A 115 -0.03 14.15 14.31
C THR A 115 -0.58 14.70 12.99
N GLY A 116 -0.21 14.12 11.85
CA GLY A 116 -0.53 14.63 10.52
C GLY A 116 0.27 15.88 10.13
N VAL A 117 1.11 16.39 11.04
CA VAL A 117 1.87 17.62 10.85
C VAL A 117 3.01 17.40 9.87
N SER A 118 3.21 18.38 8.98
CA SER A 118 4.33 18.36 8.05
C SER A 118 5.66 18.51 8.77
N ARG A 119 6.63 17.71 8.35
CA ARG A 119 8.02 17.78 8.84
C ARG A 119 8.81 18.93 8.22
N GLY A 120 8.14 19.78 7.44
CA GLY A 120 8.71 21.02 6.88
C GLY A 120 9.54 20.80 5.61
N TYR A 121 9.48 19.63 5.00
CA TYR A 121 10.12 19.38 3.71
C TYR A 121 9.29 18.51 2.79
N ALA A 122 9.57 18.63 1.50
CA ALA A 122 8.91 17.92 0.43
C ALA A 122 9.90 17.53 -0.68
N PHE A 123 9.53 16.53 -1.45
CA PHE A 123 10.24 16.10 -2.65
C PHE A 123 9.38 16.35 -3.87
N ILE A 124 10.00 16.88 -4.93
CA ILE A 124 9.33 17.20 -6.18
C ILE A 124 10.07 16.52 -7.33
N ASN A 125 9.32 15.86 -8.22
CA ASN A 125 9.83 15.39 -9.49
C ASN A 125 9.10 16.09 -10.64
N LEU A 126 9.86 16.46 -11.65
CA LEU A 126 9.39 17.07 -12.89
C LEU A 126 9.51 16.04 -14.02
N LYS A 127 8.60 16.13 -14.99
CA LYS A 127 8.65 15.31 -16.21
C LYS A 127 9.84 15.77 -17.04
N GLN A 128 10.74 14.86 -17.36
CA GLN A 128 11.84 15.15 -18.28
C GLN A 128 11.30 15.27 -19.71
N ARG A 129 11.45 16.44 -20.35
CA ARG A 129 11.25 16.59 -21.81
C ARG A 129 12.56 16.70 -22.60
N GLY A 130 13.70 16.86 -21.94
CA GLY A 130 14.98 17.05 -22.65
C GLY A 130 16.08 17.59 -21.75
N GLY A 131 16.78 18.64 -22.21
CA GLY A 131 18.05 19.20 -21.71
C GLY A 131 18.14 19.63 -20.23
N GLY A 132 17.18 19.30 -19.39
CA GLY A 132 17.22 19.55 -17.95
C GLY A 132 16.81 20.96 -17.54
N GLU A 133 16.28 21.75 -18.47
CA GLU A 133 15.82 23.12 -18.23
C GLU A 133 14.79 23.21 -17.10
N GLU A 134 13.91 22.19 -16.97
CA GLU A 134 12.89 22.17 -15.92
C GLU A 134 13.51 22.05 -14.52
N LEU A 135 14.62 21.30 -14.42
CA LEU A 135 15.36 21.14 -13.17
C LEU A 135 16.05 22.45 -12.79
N GLU A 136 16.74 23.08 -13.74
CA GLU A 136 17.42 24.37 -13.51
C GLU A 136 16.42 25.48 -13.16
N ALA A 137 15.27 25.53 -13.85
CA ALA A 137 14.20 26.48 -13.55
C ALA A 137 13.66 26.31 -12.12
N ALA A 138 13.50 25.06 -11.67
CA ALA A 138 13.05 24.79 -10.32
C ALA A 138 14.13 25.09 -9.26
N LEU A 139 15.40 24.83 -9.54
CA LEU A 139 16.51 25.24 -8.66
C LEU A 139 16.64 26.77 -8.56
N THR A 140 16.29 27.50 -9.62
CA THR A 140 16.25 28.97 -9.61
C THR A 140 15.19 29.53 -8.66
N LEU A 141 14.17 28.75 -8.28
CA LEU A 141 13.20 29.13 -7.26
C LEU A 141 13.76 29.06 -5.83
N ASN A 142 15.03 28.69 -5.64
CA ASN A 142 15.68 28.81 -4.35
C ASN A 142 15.68 30.27 -3.85
N GLY A 143 15.15 30.50 -2.65
CA GLY A 143 14.96 31.84 -2.08
C GLY A 143 13.70 32.57 -2.54
N SER A 144 12.84 31.94 -3.35
CA SER A 144 11.52 32.50 -3.69
C SER A 144 10.57 32.47 -2.49
N ASP A 145 9.61 33.39 -2.46
CA ASP A 145 8.59 33.45 -1.41
C ASP A 145 7.40 32.55 -1.72
N LEU A 146 6.98 31.76 -0.74
CA LEU A 146 5.73 31.01 -0.75
C LEU A 146 5.03 31.19 0.61
N GLY A 147 3.88 31.86 0.61
CA GLY A 147 3.13 32.14 1.85
C GLY A 147 3.90 33.01 2.85
N GLY A 148 4.69 33.97 2.35
CA GLY A 148 5.50 34.87 3.18
C GLY A 148 6.74 34.22 3.80
N ARG A 149 7.11 33.00 3.37
CA ARG A 149 8.35 32.34 3.77
C ARG A 149 9.23 32.06 2.56
N LYS A 150 10.54 32.18 2.77
CA LYS A 150 11.56 31.89 1.76
C LYS A 150 11.77 30.38 1.64
N LEU A 151 11.61 29.86 0.44
CA LEU A 151 11.90 28.45 0.13
C LEU A 151 13.41 28.22 0.05
N LEU A 152 13.85 27.07 0.57
CA LEU A 152 15.15 26.50 0.26
C LEU A 152 14.93 25.34 -0.72
N VAL A 153 15.48 25.47 -1.92
CA VAL A 153 15.33 24.50 -3.01
C VAL A 153 16.72 23.97 -3.38
N THR A 154 16.91 22.67 -3.23
CA THR A 154 18.20 22.01 -3.51
C THR A 154 18.00 20.67 -4.19
N MET A 155 19.07 20.08 -4.73
CA MET A 155 19.05 18.69 -5.17
C MET A 155 18.76 17.77 -3.98
N ALA A 156 17.84 16.81 -4.13
CA ALA A 156 17.48 15.94 -3.02
C ALA A 156 18.62 14.97 -2.65
N LYS A 157 19.42 14.51 -3.63
CA LYS A 157 20.55 13.61 -3.38
C LYS A 157 21.64 14.19 -2.47
N SER A 158 21.70 15.51 -2.30
CA SER A 158 22.65 16.17 -1.38
C SER A 158 22.08 16.35 0.03
N ARG A 159 20.91 15.78 0.32
CA ARG A 159 20.19 15.89 1.58
C ARG A 159 20.08 14.53 2.26
N ASP A 160 20.31 14.49 3.57
CA ASP A 160 20.23 13.25 4.35
C ASP A 160 18.80 12.67 4.31
N GLU A 161 17.79 13.54 4.24
CA GLU A 161 16.37 13.21 4.17
C GLU A 161 16.01 12.35 2.93
N TYR A 162 16.84 12.40 1.88
CA TYR A 162 16.67 11.56 0.70
C TYR A 162 16.99 10.09 0.96
N TYR A 163 17.95 9.81 1.86
CA TYR A 163 18.41 8.45 2.16
C TYR A 163 17.74 7.87 3.42
N GLY A 164 17.29 8.72 4.32
CA GLY A 164 16.70 8.27 5.58
C GLY A 164 15.82 9.32 6.26
N HIS A 165 14.87 8.83 7.06
CA HIS A 165 13.97 9.66 7.83
C HIS A 165 14.36 9.59 9.31
N PHE A 166 15.32 10.41 9.72
CA PHE A 166 15.75 10.50 11.12
C PHE A 166 14.61 11.02 12.01
N ASN A 167 14.57 10.62 13.28
CA ASN A 167 13.55 11.04 14.25
C ASN A 167 12.10 10.87 13.75
N TYR A 168 11.87 9.89 12.87
CA TYR A 168 10.55 9.59 12.33
C TYR A 168 9.89 8.49 13.16
N THR A 169 8.75 8.80 13.80
CA THR A 169 8.03 7.77 14.58
C THR A 169 7.26 6.85 13.65
N GLY A 170 6.52 7.45 12.70
CA GLY A 170 5.72 6.75 11.72
C GLY A 170 4.56 5.96 12.31
N CYS A 171 3.81 5.30 11.44
CA CYS A 171 2.75 4.35 11.80
C CYS A 171 3.15 2.91 11.47
N GLU A 172 2.25 1.97 11.74
CA GLU A 172 2.42 0.55 11.41
C GLU A 172 2.74 0.31 9.92
N ILE A 173 2.11 1.07 9.01
CA ILE A 173 2.36 0.98 7.57
C ILE A 173 3.80 1.41 7.24
N CYS A 174 4.30 2.47 7.90
CA CYS A 174 5.68 2.91 7.73
C CYS A 174 6.67 1.86 8.22
N ARG A 175 6.41 1.28 9.40
CA ARG A 175 7.26 0.24 9.98
C ARG A 175 7.32 -0.99 9.08
N ALA A 176 6.18 -1.43 8.52
CA ALA A 176 6.13 -2.54 7.57
C ALA A 176 6.96 -2.25 6.30
N MET A 177 6.82 -1.05 5.74
CA MET A 177 7.62 -0.63 4.57
C MET A 177 9.12 -0.61 4.87
N PHE A 178 9.53 -0.06 6.01
CA PHE A 178 10.94 -0.05 6.41
C PHE A 178 11.45 -1.42 6.85
N ALA A 179 10.63 -2.33 7.38
CA ALA A 179 11.02 -3.70 7.66
C ALA A 179 11.35 -4.45 6.36
N ALA A 180 10.52 -4.33 5.33
CA ALA A 180 10.81 -4.88 4.01
C ALA A 180 12.06 -4.25 3.37
N GLY A 181 12.25 -2.94 3.52
CA GLY A 181 13.43 -2.21 3.06
C GLY A 181 14.71 -2.63 3.80
N ARG A 182 14.65 -2.73 5.14
CA ARG A 182 15.76 -3.20 5.99
C ARG A 182 16.11 -4.64 5.72
N LEU A 183 15.14 -5.53 5.48
CA LEU A 183 15.42 -6.92 5.11
C LEU A 183 16.07 -7.01 3.72
N LYS A 184 15.64 -6.20 2.76
CA LYS A 184 16.31 -6.09 1.45
C LYS A 184 17.73 -5.55 1.58
N MET A 185 17.93 -4.50 2.38
CA MET A 185 19.24 -3.90 2.64
C MET A 185 20.16 -4.86 3.43
N TYR A 186 19.63 -5.58 4.41
CA TYR A 186 20.32 -6.63 5.15
C TYR A 186 20.73 -7.79 4.22
N ARG A 187 19.82 -8.30 3.39
CA ARG A 187 20.13 -9.34 2.38
C ARG A 187 21.15 -8.86 1.35
N TRP A 188 21.07 -7.59 0.95
CA TRP A 188 22.05 -6.98 0.05
C TRP A 188 23.42 -6.80 0.73
N ASN A 189 23.45 -6.35 1.99
CA ASN A 189 24.67 -6.24 2.80
C ASN A 189 25.32 -7.60 3.02
N LEU A 190 24.55 -8.65 3.30
CA LEU A 190 25.06 -10.02 3.37
C LEU A 190 25.65 -10.49 2.04
N ARG A 191 24.98 -10.15 0.92
CA ARG A 191 25.44 -10.52 -0.43
C ARG A 191 26.69 -9.76 -0.88
N THR A 192 26.86 -8.53 -0.42
CA THR A 192 27.91 -7.60 -0.90
C THR A 192 28.97 -7.26 0.15
N GLY A 193 28.89 -7.80 1.36
CA GLY A 193 29.82 -7.48 2.45
C GLY A 193 29.70 -6.04 2.96
N GLY A 194 28.47 -5.54 3.12
CA GLY A 194 28.21 -4.19 3.63
C GLY A 194 28.32 -3.07 2.59
N GLY A 195 28.03 -3.36 1.32
CA GLY A 195 27.99 -2.36 0.26
C GLY A 195 29.35 -1.92 -0.29
N LYS A 196 30.44 -2.60 0.09
CA LYS A 196 31.72 -2.47 -0.58
C LYS A 196 31.63 -3.19 -1.92
N PHE A 197 31.56 -2.45 -3.03
CA PHE A 197 31.75 -3.04 -4.35
C PHE A 197 33.17 -3.59 -4.45
N ILE A 198 33.36 -4.88 -4.15
CA ILE A 198 34.60 -5.57 -4.47
C ILE A 198 34.62 -5.69 -6.00
N ARG A 199 35.42 -4.87 -6.68
CA ARG A 199 35.70 -5.05 -8.10
C ARG A 199 36.53 -6.31 -8.26
N HIS A 200 35.85 -7.44 -8.41
CA HIS A 200 36.48 -8.70 -8.77
C HIS A 200 37.09 -8.59 -10.18
N SER A 201 38.33 -9.04 -10.32
CA SER A 201 39.00 -9.11 -11.64
C SER A 201 38.14 -9.93 -12.61
N PRO A 202 38.22 -9.66 -13.93
CA PRO A 202 37.53 -10.47 -14.94
C PRO A 202 37.79 -11.97 -14.80
N GLU A 203 39.04 -12.33 -14.48
CA GLU A 203 39.47 -13.71 -14.23
C GLU A 203 38.78 -14.34 -13.01
N PHE A 204 38.65 -13.60 -11.91
CA PHE A 204 37.95 -14.09 -10.72
C PHE A 204 36.45 -14.29 -10.99
N ARG A 205 35.83 -13.39 -11.77
CA ARG A 205 34.43 -13.54 -12.17
C ARG A 205 34.21 -14.77 -13.04
N GLU A 206 35.13 -15.05 -13.97
CA GLU A 206 35.06 -16.24 -14.82
C GLU A 206 35.25 -17.53 -14.01
N LYS A 207 36.19 -17.54 -13.06
CA LYS A 207 36.39 -18.65 -12.13
C LYS A 207 35.15 -18.96 -11.29
N MET A 208 34.47 -17.93 -10.78
CA MET A 208 33.22 -18.09 -10.02
C MET A 208 32.05 -18.58 -10.89
N ARG A 209 32.02 -18.18 -12.18
CA ARG A 209 31.02 -18.64 -13.16
C ARG A 209 31.17 -20.13 -13.44
N LEU A 210 32.40 -20.59 -13.69
CA LEU A 210 32.72 -22.01 -13.92
C LEU A 210 32.41 -22.86 -12.69
N HIS A 211 32.84 -22.41 -11.50
CA HIS A 211 32.56 -23.13 -10.26
C HIS A 211 31.06 -23.31 -10.00
N ARG A 212 30.25 -22.27 -10.26
CA ARG A 212 28.79 -22.37 -10.15
C ARG A 212 28.20 -23.36 -11.15
N LYS A 213 28.71 -23.39 -12.39
CA LYS A 213 28.27 -24.33 -13.43
C LYS A 213 28.54 -25.78 -13.01
N GLU A 214 29.75 -26.07 -12.55
CA GLU A 214 30.13 -27.40 -12.03
C GLU A 214 29.32 -27.80 -10.81
N THR A 215 29.03 -26.85 -9.90
CA THR A 215 28.22 -27.12 -8.70
C THR A 215 26.78 -27.47 -9.08
N MET A 216 26.20 -26.77 -10.06
CA MET A 216 24.85 -27.06 -10.55
C MET A 216 24.79 -28.38 -11.35
N GLU A 217 25.85 -28.74 -12.08
CA GLU A 217 25.95 -30.04 -12.76
C GLU A 217 26.06 -31.19 -11.74
N LYS A 218 26.87 -31.03 -10.68
CA LYS A 218 26.98 -32.00 -9.58
C LYS A 218 25.69 -32.20 -8.80
N LEU A 219 24.87 -31.15 -8.68
CA LEU A 219 23.54 -31.24 -8.08
C LEU A 219 22.57 -32.02 -8.98
N LYS A 220 22.60 -31.76 -10.29
CA LYS A 220 21.77 -32.50 -11.26
C LYS A 220 22.11 -33.99 -11.34
N THR A 221 23.36 -34.37 -11.13
CA THR A 221 23.78 -35.78 -11.09
C THR A 221 23.49 -36.49 -9.76
N LYS A 222 23.03 -35.77 -8.72
CA LYS A 222 22.62 -36.37 -7.44
C LYS A 222 21.12 -36.69 -7.36
N ASP A 223 20.33 -36.10 -8.24
CA ASP A 223 18.87 -36.24 -8.29
C ASP A 223 18.39 -37.22 -9.39
N GLY A 224 19.31 -37.98 -10.01
CA GLY A 224 19.02 -39.02 -11.01
C GLY A 224 19.77 -40.30 -10.70
#